data_AF-A0A7U7J2L5-F1
#
_entry.id   AF-A0A7U7J2L5-F1
#
_cell.length_a   1.000
_cell.length_b   1.000
_cell.length_c   1.000
_cell.angle_alpha   90.00
_cell.angle_beta   90.00
_cell.angle_gamma   90.00
#
_symmetry.space_group_name_H-M   'P 1'
#
loop_
_entity.id
_entity.type
_entity.pdbx_description
1 polymer ?
#
loop_
_entity_poly.entity_id
_entity_poly.type
_entity_poly.pdbx_seq_one_letter_code
_entity_poly.pdbx_strand_id
1 'polypeptide(L)'
;MEDRYYQVGEWVPAGSPVLSLLSDQAIKARFYVPEPRLSQVRLGSTVTLACDQCGPPVAATVRFVAQEAEFTPPVIYSKENRARLVYRVEAWPSAADAARLRPGQPVDVLLGDPK
;
A
#
# COMPACT_ATOMS: atom_id res chain seq x y z
N MET A 1 -15.04 -2.04 -0.76
CA MET A 1 -15.17 -3.19 0.14
C MET A 1 -15.98 -2.69 1.32
N GLU A 2 -17.17 -3.25 1.50
CA GLU A 2 -18.11 -2.85 2.53
C GLU A 2 -18.07 -3.93 3.59
N ASP A 3 -17.57 -3.59 4.79
CA ASP A 3 -17.69 -4.46 5.96
C ASP A 3 -18.92 -3.99 6.73
N ARG A 4 -19.99 -4.80 6.68
CA ARG A 4 -21.22 -4.58 7.44
C ARG A 4 -21.14 -5.36 8.75
N TYR A 5 -21.02 -4.65 9.87
CA TYR A 5 -20.79 -5.26 11.18
C TYR A 5 -22.05 -5.87 11.81
N TYR A 6 -23.23 -5.46 11.35
CA TYR A 6 -24.52 -5.90 11.90
C TYR A 6 -25.58 -6.12 10.82
N GLN A 7 -26.54 -7.00 11.10
CA GLN A 7 -27.68 -7.28 10.22
C GLN A 7 -28.98 -6.66 10.75
N VAL A 8 -29.98 -6.56 9.87
CA VAL A 8 -31.31 -6.04 10.24
C VAL A 8 -31.91 -6.95 11.32
N GLY A 9 -32.16 -6.39 12.51
CA GLY A 9 -32.71 -7.10 13.67
C GLY A 9 -31.72 -7.32 14.83
N GLU A 10 -30.44 -7.01 14.65
CA GLU A 10 -29.45 -7.12 15.72
C GLU A 10 -29.41 -5.86 16.60
N TRP A 11 -29.16 -6.07 17.89
CA TRP A 11 -29.04 -4.99 18.87
C TRP A 11 -27.61 -4.46 18.89
N VAL A 12 -27.42 -3.18 18.57
CA VAL A 12 -26.10 -2.53 18.50
C VAL A 12 -25.85 -1.73 19.77
N PRO A 13 -24.79 -2.05 20.54
CA PRO A 13 -24.42 -1.26 21.71
C PRO A 13 -23.99 0.16 21.29
N ALA A 14 -24.32 1.16 22.12
CA ALA A 14 -23.94 2.54 21.85
C ALA A 14 -22.41 2.68 21.70
N GLY A 15 -21.98 3.30 20.60
CA GLY A 15 -20.56 3.48 20.27
C GLY A 15 -19.93 2.40 19.40
N SER A 16 -20.67 1.35 19.01
CA SER A 16 -20.17 0.35 18.07
C SER A 16 -20.25 0.83 16.62
N PRO A 17 -19.17 0.71 15.81
CA PRO A 17 -19.21 1.04 14.39
C PRO A 17 -20.09 0.04 13.64
N VAL A 18 -21.03 0.54 12.84
CA VAL A 18 -22.00 -0.30 12.11
C VAL A 18 -21.63 -0.53 10.64
N LEU A 19 -20.78 0.33 10.07
CA LEU A 19 -20.40 0.32 8.67
C LEU A 19 -18.98 0.88 8.50
N SER A 20 -18.17 0.23 7.66
CA SER A 20 -16.91 0.77 7.15
C SER A 20 -17.01 1.00 5.65
N LEU A 21 -16.81 2.25 5.21
CA LEU A 21 -16.83 2.64 3.80
C LEU A 21 -15.43 3.02 3.35
N LEU A 22 -14.90 2.28 2.37
CA LEU A 22 -13.70 2.68 1.66
C LEU A 22 -14.10 3.52 0.43
N SER A 23 -13.72 4.79 0.41
CA SER A 23 -13.89 5.65 -0.76
C SER A 23 -13.05 5.14 -1.94
N ASP A 24 -13.67 5.06 -3.11
CA ASP A 24 -13.10 4.62 -4.38
C ASP A 24 -11.84 5.43 -4.76
N GLN A 25 -11.77 6.69 -4.30
CA GLN A 25 -10.68 7.62 -4.58
C GLN A 25 -9.52 7.52 -3.58
N ALA A 26 -9.63 6.70 -2.55
CA ALA A 26 -8.66 6.61 -1.46
C ALA A 26 -7.76 5.36 -1.53
N ILE A 27 -7.79 4.62 -2.64
CA ILE A 27 -6.87 3.49 -2.85
C ILE A 27 -5.45 4.01 -2.93
N LYS A 28 -4.58 3.47 -2.08
CA LYS A 28 -3.15 3.77 -2.04
C LYS A 28 -2.35 2.48 -1.99
N ALA A 29 -1.19 2.48 -2.64
CA ALA A 29 -0.21 1.44 -2.48
C ALA A 29 0.67 1.76 -1.26
N ARG A 30 0.85 0.77 -0.38
CA ARG A 30 1.77 0.84 0.75
C ARG A 30 2.85 -0.20 0.53
N PHE A 31 4.11 0.24 0.52
CA PHE A 31 5.26 -0.64 0.35
C PHE A 31 6.41 -0.20 1.26
N TYR A 32 7.38 -1.09 1.44
CA TYR A 32 8.52 -0.88 2.34
C TYR A 32 9.81 -0.87 1.54
N VAL A 33 10.53 0.25 1.61
CA VAL A 33 11.77 0.46 0.86
C VAL A 33 12.95 0.27 1.83
N PRO A 34 13.92 -0.61 1.52
CA PRO A 34 15.15 -0.72 2.30
C PRO A 34 15.94 0.59 2.30
N GLU A 35 16.58 0.94 3.43
CA GLU A 35 17.41 2.14 3.59
C GLU A 35 18.36 2.41 2.40
N PRO A 36 19.09 1.42 1.83
CA PRO A 36 20.00 1.68 0.71
C PRO A 36 19.32 2.15 -0.59
N ARG A 37 18.02 1.86 -0.75
CA ARG A 37 17.22 2.26 -1.91
C ARG A 37 16.34 3.47 -1.65
N LEU A 38 16.31 3.98 -0.42
CA LEU A 38 15.47 5.13 -0.05
C LEU A 38 15.80 6.37 -0.87
N SER A 39 17.07 6.56 -1.24
CA SER A 39 17.53 7.70 -2.06
C SER A 39 16.87 7.79 -3.45
N GLN A 40 16.34 6.67 -3.95
CA GLN A 40 15.64 6.56 -5.24
C GLN A 40 14.17 6.98 -5.14
N VAL A 41 13.63 7.16 -3.94
CA VAL A 41 12.23 7.47 -3.68
C VAL A 41 12.11 8.82 -3.01
N ARG A 42 11.33 9.73 -3.61
CA ARG A 42 11.14 11.09 -3.09
C ARG A 42 9.65 11.43 -3.10
N LEU A 43 9.26 12.37 -2.24
CA LEU A 43 7.93 12.96 -2.34
C LEU A 43 7.75 13.54 -3.75
N GLY A 44 6.64 13.19 -4.40
CA GLY A 44 6.33 13.56 -5.77
C GLY A 44 6.92 12.65 -6.86
N SER A 45 7.78 11.68 -6.53
CA SER A 45 8.28 10.74 -7.53
C SER A 45 7.18 9.81 -8.02
N THR A 46 7.22 9.47 -9.30
CA THR A 46 6.36 8.43 -9.88
C THR A 46 6.97 7.07 -9.64
N VAL A 47 6.15 6.11 -9.22
CA VAL A 47 6.48 4.69 -9.15
C VAL A 47 5.50 3.92 -10.01
N THR A 48 5.94 2.77 -10.52
CA THR A 48 5.08 1.89 -11.30
C THR A 48 4.65 0.71 -10.45
N LEU A 49 3.33 0.52 -10.33
CA LEU A 49 2.71 -0.61 -9.69
C LEU A 49 2.37 -1.65 -10.77
N ALA A 50 2.90 -2.85 -10.62
CA ALA A 50 2.54 -3.99 -11.44
C ALA A 50 1.87 -5.04 -10.56
N CYS A 51 0.98 -5.83 -11.14
CA CYS A 51 0.49 -7.02 -10.48
C CYS A 51 0.06 -8.05 -11.52
N ASP A 52 0.12 -9.33 -11.14
CA ASP A 52 -0.02 -10.44 -12.09
C ASP A 52 -1.36 -10.45 -12.85
N GLN A 53 -2.43 -9.93 -12.23
CA GLN A 53 -3.80 -10.04 -12.76
C GLN A 53 -4.61 -8.72 -12.76
N CYS A 54 -3.95 -7.55 -12.72
CA CYS A 54 -4.62 -6.23 -12.83
C CYS A 54 -4.50 -5.56 -14.20
N GLY A 55 -3.80 -6.19 -15.15
CA GLY A 55 -3.60 -5.64 -16.49
C GLY A 55 -2.33 -4.78 -16.57
N PRO A 56 -2.34 -3.67 -17.34
CA PRO A 56 -1.13 -2.89 -17.60
C PRO A 56 -0.63 -2.20 -16.32
N PRO A 57 0.69 -1.93 -16.23
CA PRO A 57 1.26 -1.26 -15.07
C PRO A 57 0.61 0.10 -14.80
N VAL A 58 0.42 0.40 -13.52
CA VAL A 58 -0.25 1.61 -13.02
C VAL A 58 0.78 2.58 -12.50
N ALA A 59 0.78 3.81 -13.00
CA ALA A 59 1.59 4.88 -12.44
C ALA A 59 0.96 5.39 -11.13
N ALA A 60 1.78 5.53 -10.09
CA ALA A 60 1.38 6.07 -8.80
C ALA A 60 2.37 7.13 -8.32
N THR A 61 1.87 8.21 -7.73
CA THR A 61 2.69 9.28 -7.19
C THR A 61 2.94 9.06 -5.71
N VAL A 62 4.20 9.06 -5.30
CA VAL A 62 4.60 9.00 -3.89
C VAL A 62 4.17 10.29 -3.19
N ARG A 63 3.30 10.19 -2.17
CA ARG A 63 2.89 11.35 -1.35
C ARG A 63 3.25 11.22 0.12
N PHE A 64 3.76 10.06 0.54
CA PHE A 64 4.20 9.85 1.90
C PHE A 64 5.44 8.96 1.94
N VAL A 65 6.43 9.38 2.73
CA VAL A 65 7.61 8.60 3.10
C VAL A 65 7.76 8.73 4.61
N ALA A 66 7.81 7.60 5.31
CA ALA A 66 8.01 7.59 6.76
C ALA A 66 9.38 8.19 7.11
N GLN A 67 9.43 8.98 8.18
CA GLN A 67 10.69 9.53 8.70
C GLN A 67 11.45 8.53 9.56
N GLU A 68 10.72 7.62 10.20
CA GLU A 68 11.27 6.56 11.05
C GLU A 68 11.33 5.25 10.27
N ALA A 69 12.42 4.50 10.47
CA ALA A 69 12.54 3.16 9.95
C ALA A 69 11.75 2.17 10.80
N GLU A 70 10.97 1.32 10.15
CA GLU A 70 10.29 0.18 10.78
C GLU A 70 11.19 -1.06 10.67
N PHE A 71 11.23 -1.87 11.73
CA PHE A 71 11.91 -3.15 11.72
C PHE A 71 10.98 -4.20 11.10
N THR A 72 11.37 -4.82 10.00
CA THR A 72 10.64 -5.97 9.46
C THR A 72 10.95 -7.22 10.29
N PRO A 73 9.95 -7.87 10.92
CA PRO A 73 10.13 -9.19 11.49
C PRO A 73 10.48 -10.17 10.34
N PRO A 74 11.49 -11.04 10.50
CA PRO A 74 11.91 -11.92 9.42
C PRO A 74 10.84 -12.96 9.11
N VAL A 75 10.52 -13.12 7.82
CA VAL A 75 9.94 -14.36 7.29
C VAL A 75 11.13 -15.26 6.92
N ILE A 76 11.46 -16.21 7.79
CA ILE A 76 12.43 -17.35 7.69
C ILE A 76 12.68 -17.85 6.24
N TYR A 77 13.83 -18.34 5.75
CA TYR A 77 15.18 -18.71 6.22
C TYR A 77 16.20 -18.35 5.11
N SER A 78 17.19 -17.49 5.37
CA SER A 78 18.46 -17.49 4.63
C SER A 78 19.56 -16.94 5.55
N LYS A 79 20.75 -17.54 5.48
CA LYS A 79 21.87 -17.31 6.42
C LYS A 79 22.41 -15.87 6.40
N GLU A 80 21.98 -15.03 5.46
CA GLU A 80 22.41 -13.62 5.35
C GLU A 80 21.48 -12.58 6.02
N ASN A 81 20.31 -12.94 6.54
CA ASN A 81 19.30 -11.92 6.90
C ASN A 81 19.48 -11.33 8.31
N ARG A 82 20.31 -10.28 8.41
CA ARG A 82 20.33 -9.33 9.55
C ARG A 82 19.24 -8.27 9.33
N ALA A 83 18.55 -7.88 10.40
CA ALA A 83 17.49 -6.87 10.40
C ALA A 83 17.86 -5.66 9.52
N ARG A 84 17.09 -5.45 8.44
CA ARG A 84 17.28 -4.30 7.55
C ARG A 84 16.25 -3.23 7.91
N LEU A 85 16.71 -2.00 8.09
CA LEU A 85 15.84 -0.84 8.24
C LEU A 85 15.03 -0.67 6.96
N VAL A 86 13.71 -0.66 7.09
CA VAL A 86 12.81 -0.37 5.97
C VAL A 86 11.98 0.86 6.29
N TYR A 87 11.67 1.64 5.26
CA TYR A 87 10.88 2.84 5.37
C TYR A 87 9.55 2.61 4.66
N ARG A 88 8.45 2.91 5.35
CA ARG A 88 7.12 2.84 4.76
C ARG A 88 6.92 3.99 3.78
N VAL A 89 6.55 3.65 2.56
CA VAL A 89 6.22 4.60 1.50
C VAL A 89 4.77 4.36 1.08
N GLU A 90 4.03 5.44 0.86
CA GLU A 90 2.69 5.39 0.29
C GLU A 90 2.62 6.18 -1.01
N ALA A 91 2.03 5.54 -2.04
CA ALA A 91 1.83 6.12 -3.35
C ALA A 91 0.35 6.04 -3.78
N TRP A 92 -0.11 7.07 -4.48
CA TRP A 92 -1.48 7.18 -4.96
C TRP A 92 -1.52 7.04 -6.47
N PRO A 93 -2.22 6.01 -7.00
CA PRO A 93 -2.54 5.94 -8.42
C PRO A 93 -3.53 7.04 -8.82
N SER A 94 -3.69 7.25 -10.13
CA SER A 94 -4.77 8.09 -10.65
C SER A 94 -6.14 7.51 -10.28
N ALA A 95 -7.19 8.34 -10.20
CA ALA A 95 -8.53 7.86 -9.87
C ALA A 95 -9.07 6.82 -10.87
N ALA A 96 -8.70 6.93 -12.15
CA ALA A 96 -9.07 5.96 -13.17
C ALA A 96 -8.38 4.60 -12.97
N ASP A 97 -7.12 4.62 -12.53
CA ASP A 97 -6.34 3.41 -12.31
C ASP A 97 -6.62 2.76 -10.95
N ALA A 98 -6.96 3.56 -9.94
CA ALA A 98 -7.34 3.12 -8.61
C ALA A 98 -8.48 2.10 -8.65
N ALA A 99 -9.49 2.33 -9.50
CA ALA A 99 -10.64 1.44 -9.66
C ALA A 99 -10.27 0.01 -10.12
N ARG A 100 -9.09 -0.18 -10.71
CA ARG A 100 -8.60 -1.48 -11.16
C ARG A 100 -7.90 -2.27 -10.05
N LEU A 101 -7.47 -1.59 -8.99
CA LEU A 101 -6.77 -2.19 -7.87
C LEU A 101 -7.75 -2.51 -6.74
N ARG A 102 -7.53 -3.65 -6.07
CA ARG A 102 -8.33 -4.03 -4.91
C ARG A 102 -7.54 -3.77 -3.61
N PRO A 103 -8.19 -3.31 -2.54
CA PRO A 103 -7.56 -3.27 -1.22
C PRO A 103 -7.05 -4.65 -0.82
N GLY A 104 -5.84 -4.71 -0.27
CA GLY A 104 -5.18 -5.97 0.11
C GLY A 104 -4.55 -6.75 -1.06
N GLN A 105 -4.67 -6.27 -2.29
CA GLN A 105 -4.01 -6.87 -3.45
C GLN A 105 -2.49 -6.74 -3.35
N PRO A 106 -1.72 -7.84 -3.46
CA PRO A 106 -0.28 -7.76 -3.60
C PRO A 106 0.08 -7.07 -4.92
N VAL A 107 1.04 -6.16 -4.87
CA VAL A 107 1.57 -5.44 -6.02
C VAL A 107 3.09 -5.41 -5.96
N ASP A 108 3.71 -5.52 -7.12
CA ASP A 108 5.13 -5.26 -7.30
C ASP A 108 5.35 -3.77 -7.57
N VAL A 109 6.37 -3.21 -6.92
CA VAL A 109 6.69 -1.79 -7.04
C VAL A 109 8.03 -1.65 -7.74
N LEU A 110 7.99 -1.06 -8.94
CA LEU A 110 9.17 -0.70 -9.71
C LEU A 110 9.55 0.75 -9.36
N LEU A 111 10.76 0.92 -8.82
CA LEU A 111 11.32 2.21 -8.45
C LEU A 111 12.12 2.78 -9.62
N GLY A 112 11.74 3.97 -10.09
CA GLY A 112 12.41 4.68 -11.19
C GLY A 112 11.46 4.98 -12.35
N ASP A 113 11.67 6.13 -12.99
CA ASP A 113 11.01 6.42 -14.26
C ASP A 113 11.54 5.47 -15.35
N PRO A 114 10.67 4.90 -16.20
CA PRO A 114 11.13 4.25 -17.41
C PRO A 114 11.83 5.32 -18.26
N LYS A 115 13.17 5.25 -18.32
CA LYS A 115 13.96 6.04 -19.26
C LYS A 115 13.82 5.48 -20.67
#